data_AF-A0AAV7CSW5-F1
#
_entry.id   AF-A0AAV7CSW5-F1
#
_cell.length_a   1.000
_cell.length_b   1.000
_cell.length_c   1.000
_cell.angle_alpha   90.00
_cell.angle_beta   90.00
_cell.angle_gamma   90.00
#
_symmetry.space_group_name_H-M   'P 1'
#
loop_
_entity.id
_entity.type
_entity.pdbx_description
1 polymer ?
#
loop_
_entity_poly.entity_id
_entity_poly.type
_entity_poly.pdbx_seq_one_letter_code
_entity_poly.pdbx_strand_id
1 'polypeptide(L)'
;MADTESCPLHCPSLEEIAAVLEGGLKKNYAEVHVKVVDCPDLTQDPFGFPVKGLSGKSRIVDVGGVPYLLPTPQLDKIYDINTVAKKIELPGAYILGAGACSHKSVGMIAEMIFSIKAESRTSPAVNGNYMASVNPGDNSCILEKYREKFSDNDFGLLSNLYASEGNPGKVIV
;
A
#
# COMPACT_ATOMS: atom_id res chain seq x y z
N MET A 1 9.05 24.22 8.00
CA MET A 1 7.82 23.43 8.24
C MET A 1 8.26 21.97 8.36
N ALA A 2 7.59 21.15 9.17
CA ALA A 2 7.91 19.73 9.19
C ALA A 2 7.54 19.12 7.82
N ASP A 3 8.38 18.24 7.28
CA ASP A 3 8.13 17.56 5.99
C ASP A 3 6.97 16.54 6.05
N THR A 4 6.33 16.39 7.21
CA THR A 4 5.26 15.44 7.51
C THR A 4 4.35 15.98 8.59
N GLU A 5 3.05 15.73 8.47
CA GLU A 5 2.04 16.03 9.49
C GLU A 5 1.40 14.72 9.97
N SER A 6 0.97 14.68 11.24
CA SER A 6 0.30 13.53 11.84
C SER A 6 -1.06 13.94 12.40
N CYS A 7 -2.05 13.06 12.21
CA CYS A 7 -3.41 13.25 12.71
C CYS A 7 -3.89 11.96 13.38
N PRO A 8 -4.28 11.99 14.67
CA PRO A 8 -4.84 10.83 15.32
C PRO A 8 -6.24 10.52 14.77
N LEU A 9 -6.48 9.26 14.40
CA LEU A 9 -7.78 8.79 13.97
C LEU A 9 -8.59 8.27 15.16
N HIS A 10 -9.91 8.33 15.06
CA HIS A 10 -10.79 7.59 15.95
C HIS A 10 -10.65 6.08 15.67
N CYS A 11 -10.39 5.29 16.71
CA CYS A 11 -10.15 3.85 16.62
C CYS A 11 -11.20 3.06 17.44
N PRO A 12 -12.44 2.91 16.94
CA PRO A 12 -13.44 2.06 17.58
C PRO A 12 -13.04 0.58 17.54
N SER A 13 -13.76 -0.28 18.27
CA SER A 13 -13.46 -1.71 18.27
C SER A 13 -13.75 -2.34 16.89
N LEU A 14 -13.10 -3.45 16.58
CA LEU A 14 -13.33 -4.16 15.32
C LEU A 14 -14.78 -4.64 15.21
N GLU A 15 -15.41 -5.01 16.33
CA GLU A 15 -16.80 -5.44 16.41
C GLU A 15 -17.75 -4.28 16.08
N GLU A 16 -17.47 -3.07 16.58
CA GLU A 16 -18.24 -1.88 16.25
C GLU A 16 -18.14 -1.56 14.76
N ILE A 17 -16.91 -1.54 14.22
CA ILE A 17 -16.68 -1.29 12.80
C ILE A 17 -17.37 -2.36 11.94
N ALA A 18 -17.27 -3.64 12.31
CA ALA A 18 -17.90 -4.73 11.59
C ALA A 18 -19.44 -4.57 11.55
N ALA A 19 -20.06 -4.22 12.68
CA ALA A 19 -21.51 -4.01 12.75
C ALA A 19 -21.97 -2.82 11.87
N VAL A 20 -21.22 -1.71 11.90
CA VAL A 20 -21.50 -0.53 11.07
C VAL A 20 -21.33 -0.84 9.58
N LEU A 21 -20.24 -1.52 9.21
CA LEU A 21 -19.98 -1.92 7.83
C LEU A 21 -21.05 -2.89 7.31
N GLU A 22 -21.44 -3.89 8.10
CA GLU A 22 -22.48 -4.85 7.70
C GLU A 22 -23.81 -4.14 7.44
N GLY A 23 -24.22 -3.23 8.33
CA GLY A 23 -25.44 -2.44 8.18
C GLY A 23 -25.41 -1.51 6.95
N GLY A 24 -24.25 -0.95 6.62
CA GLY A 24 -24.06 -0.12 5.42
C GLY A 24 -24.07 -0.93 4.12
N LEU A 25 -23.32 -2.04 4.09
CA LEU A 25 -23.17 -2.89 2.91
C LEU A 25 -24.48 -3.58 2.52
N LYS A 26 -25.31 -4.00 3.49
CA LYS A 26 -26.64 -4.62 3.22
C LYS A 26 -27.60 -3.73 2.43
N LYS A 27 -27.33 -2.43 2.33
CA LYS A 27 -28.10 -1.50 1.49
C LYS A 27 -27.74 -1.58 0.01
N ASN A 28 -26.58 -2.14 -0.30
CA ASN A 28 -25.99 -2.15 -1.64
C ASN A 28 -25.79 -3.56 -2.20
N TYR A 29 -25.77 -4.59 -1.34
CA TYR A 29 -25.53 -5.98 -1.71
C TYR A 29 -26.62 -6.90 -1.13
N ALA A 30 -27.02 -7.91 -1.91
CA ALA A 30 -28.09 -8.83 -1.52
C ALA A 30 -27.70 -9.74 -0.34
N GLU A 31 -26.44 -10.20 -0.32
CA GLU A 31 -25.90 -11.05 0.74
C GLU A 31 -24.63 -10.40 1.29
N VAL A 32 -24.58 -10.22 2.61
CA VAL A 32 -23.47 -9.59 3.32
C VAL A 32 -23.27 -10.28 4.65
N HIS A 33 -22.01 -10.64 4.92
CA HIS A 33 -21.55 -11.07 6.23
C HIS A 33 -20.24 -10.34 6.51
N VAL A 34 -20.20 -9.57 7.61
CA VAL A 34 -18.97 -8.92 8.07
C VAL A 34 -18.61 -9.50 9.43
N LYS A 35 -17.37 -9.97 9.59
CA LYS A 35 -16.93 -10.68 10.79
C LYS A 35 -15.54 -10.24 11.22
N VAL A 36 -15.32 -10.25 12.53
CA VAL A 36 -13.98 -10.16 13.11
C VAL A 36 -13.41 -11.57 13.20
N VAL A 37 -12.30 -11.83 12.51
CA VAL A 37 -11.66 -13.15 12.43
C VAL A 37 -10.16 -13.04 12.70
N ASP A 38 -9.51 -14.17 12.98
CA ASP A 38 -8.05 -14.21 12.90
C ASP A 38 -7.61 -14.06 11.45
N CYS A 39 -6.65 -13.16 11.21
CA CYS A 39 -6.09 -12.93 9.89
C CYS A 39 -5.55 -14.25 9.33
N PRO A 40 -5.96 -14.67 8.13
CA PRO A 40 -5.33 -15.82 7.48
C PRO A 40 -3.85 -15.50 7.22
N ASP A 41 -3.03 -16.54 7.03
CA ASP A 41 -1.62 -16.35 6.67
C ASP A 41 -1.52 -15.76 5.26
N LEU A 42 -1.25 -14.46 5.18
CA LEU A 42 -1.22 -13.72 3.92
C LEU A 42 0.01 -14.02 3.05
N THR A 43 0.95 -14.84 3.54
CA THR A 43 2.02 -15.37 2.68
C THR A 43 1.53 -16.44 1.71
N GLN A 44 0.33 -16.99 1.95
CA GLN A 44 -0.26 -18.05 1.14
C GLN A 44 -1.10 -17.47 -0.01
N ASP A 45 -1.47 -18.35 -0.96
CA ASP A 45 -2.43 -18.00 -2.01
C ASP A 45 -3.77 -17.56 -1.41
N PRO A 46 -4.46 -16.57 -2.03
CA PRO A 46 -4.11 -15.90 -3.29
C PRO A 46 -3.25 -14.64 -3.12
N PHE A 47 -2.77 -14.33 -1.91
CA PHE A 47 -2.14 -13.04 -1.60
C PHE A 47 -0.64 -13.02 -1.90
N GLY A 48 0.09 -14.02 -1.40
CA GLY A 48 1.55 -14.10 -1.58
C GLY A 48 2.31 -12.89 -1.02
N PHE A 49 1.83 -12.28 0.07
CA PHE A 49 2.46 -11.10 0.67
C PHE A 49 3.78 -11.46 1.37
N PRO A 50 4.71 -10.50 1.54
CA PRO A 50 5.96 -10.72 2.26
C PRO A 50 5.79 -10.85 3.78
N VAL A 51 4.55 -10.84 4.29
CA VAL A 51 4.21 -10.92 5.71
C VAL A 51 2.97 -11.77 5.94
N LYS A 52 2.79 -12.26 7.18
CA LYS A 52 1.70 -13.17 7.54
C LYS A 52 0.37 -12.49 7.82
N GLY A 53 0.35 -11.19 8.08
CA GLY A 53 -0.89 -10.49 8.42
C GLY A 53 -0.79 -8.98 8.25
N LEU A 54 -1.83 -8.26 8.70
CA LEU A 54 -1.94 -6.81 8.55
C LEU A 54 -1.88 -6.06 9.88
N SER A 55 -1.77 -6.75 11.02
CA SER A 55 -1.89 -6.14 12.34
C SER A 55 -0.59 -5.50 12.84
N GLY A 56 -0.71 -4.70 13.90
CA GLY A 56 0.40 -4.04 14.61
C GLY A 56 0.63 -2.60 14.14
N LYS A 57 0.57 -1.65 15.07
CA LYS A 57 0.85 -0.20 14.92
C LYS A 57 0.39 0.43 13.58
N SER A 58 -0.82 0.07 13.14
CA SER A 58 -1.36 0.46 11.85
C SER A 58 -1.52 1.97 11.69
N ARG A 59 -1.35 2.45 10.47
CA ARG A 59 -1.57 3.86 10.08
C ARG A 59 -1.80 3.97 8.58
N ILE A 60 -2.48 5.05 8.19
CA ILE A 60 -2.61 5.46 6.79
C ILE A 60 -1.51 6.48 6.50
N VAL A 61 -0.96 6.44 5.30
CA VAL A 61 0.04 7.38 4.83
C VAL A 61 -0.39 7.91 3.47
N ASP A 62 -0.45 9.23 3.34
CA ASP A 62 -0.68 9.92 2.09
C ASP A 62 0.60 10.66 1.71
N VAL A 63 1.11 10.40 0.51
CA VAL A 63 2.37 10.98 0.03
C VAL A 63 2.11 11.66 -1.30
N GLY A 64 2.44 12.95 -1.40
CA GLY A 64 2.27 13.72 -2.63
C GLY A 64 0.81 14.00 -2.93
N GLY A 65 0.39 13.78 -4.18
CA GLY A 65 -1.02 13.89 -4.57
C GLY A 65 -1.22 14.12 -6.06
N VAL A 66 -2.47 14.05 -6.51
CA VAL A 66 -2.88 14.31 -7.90
C VAL A 66 -2.36 15.66 -8.45
N PRO A 67 -2.21 16.75 -7.65
CA PRO A 67 -1.61 17.99 -8.13
C PRO A 67 -0.14 17.88 -8.60
N TYR A 68 0.58 16.81 -8.23
CA TYR A 68 1.91 16.54 -8.79
C TYR A 68 1.85 15.80 -10.13
N LEU A 69 0.70 15.19 -10.46
CA LEU A 69 0.47 14.55 -11.75
C LEU A 69 -0.16 15.52 -12.77
N LEU A 70 -1.12 16.35 -12.33
CA LEU A 70 -1.94 17.19 -13.20
C LEU A 70 -1.78 18.69 -12.88
N PRO A 71 -1.90 19.57 -13.90
CA PRO A 71 -2.13 19.28 -15.32
C PRO A 71 -0.87 18.83 -16.08
N THR A 72 0.31 19.06 -15.51
CA THR A 72 1.60 18.64 -16.07
C THR A 72 2.38 17.89 -15.00
N PRO A 73 2.89 16.68 -15.28
CA PRO A 73 3.59 15.88 -14.28
C PRO A 73 4.87 16.55 -13.76
N GLN A 74 5.01 16.62 -12.44
CA GLN A 74 6.21 17.06 -11.73
C GLN A 74 7.11 15.85 -11.48
N LEU A 75 7.85 15.43 -12.51
CA LEU A 75 8.63 14.17 -12.49
C LEU A 75 9.80 14.17 -11.49
N ASP A 76 10.13 15.31 -10.89
CA ASP A 76 11.10 15.43 -9.78
C ASP A 76 10.54 14.92 -8.44
N LYS A 77 9.22 14.71 -8.33
CA LYS A 77 8.55 14.20 -7.13
C LYS A 77 8.72 12.68 -7.05
N ILE A 78 9.88 12.26 -6.56
CA ILE A 78 10.26 10.86 -6.34
C ILE A 78 10.41 10.60 -4.84
N TYR A 79 9.89 9.48 -4.39
CA TYR A 79 9.86 9.05 -3.00
C TYR A 79 10.40 7.63 -2.89
N ASP A 80 10.95 7.27 -1.74
CA ASP A 80 11.43 5.92 -1.43
C ASP A 80 10.66 5.34 -0.25
N ILE A 81 10.21 4.10 -0.37
CA ILE A 81 9.38 3.43 0.66
C ILE A 81 10.12 3.28 1.98
N ASN A 82 11.42 3.02 1.97
CA ASN A 82 12.20 2.89 3.21
C ASN A 82 12.26 4.22 3.97
N THR A 83 12.38 5.31 3.23
CA THR A 83 12.35 6.69 3.76
C THR A 83 10.97 7.02 4.31
N VAL A 84 9.89 6.65 3.60
CA VAL A 84 8.51 6.79 4.10
C VAL A 84 8.33 6.03 5.41
N ALA A 85 8.74 4.76 5.47
CA ALA A 85 8.64 3.92 6.67
C ALA A 85 9.36 4.54 7.89
N LYS A 86 10.53 5.16 7.67
CA LYS A 86 11.25 5.89 8.72
C LYS A 86 10.51 7.16 9.15
N LYS A 87 10.00 7.94 8.19
CA LYS A 87 9.26 9.19 8.45
C LYS A 87 7.95 8.97 9.20
N ILE A 88 7.29 7.84 8.98
CA ILE A 88 6.08 7.46 9.73
C ILE A 88 6.39 6.73 11.03
N GLU A 89 7.64 6.74 11.49
CA GLU A 89 8.09 6.13 12.75
C GLU A 89 7.82 4.61 12.82
N LEU A 90 7.84 3.93 11.68
CA LEU A 90 7.64 2.48 11.57
C LEU A 90 8.67 1.85 10.62
N PRO A 91 9.98 1.92 10.94
CA PRO A 91 11.00 1.22 10.15
C PRO A 91 10.69 -0.28 10.12
N GLY A 92 10.85 -0.91 8.95
CA GLY A 92 10.40 -2.29 8.74
C GLY A 92 8.89 -2.44 8.58
N ALA A 93 8.13 -1.37 8.34
CA ALA A 93 6.70 -1.47 8.06
C ALA A 93 6.42 -2.42 6.88
N TYR A 94 5.37 -3.22 7.00
CA TYR A 94 4.68 -3.72 5.82
C TYR A 94 3.77 -2.61 5.28
N ILE A 95 3.85 -2.36 3.98
CA ILE A 95 3.14 -1.31 3.28
C ILE A 95 2.36 -1.91 2.11
N LEU A 96 1.07 -1.63 2.07
CA LEU A 96 0.13 -2.02 1.02
C LEU A 96 -0.61 -0.77 0.55
N GLY A 97 -0.97 -0.67 -0.73
CA GLY A 97 -1.68 0.49 -1.24
C GLY A 97 -1.56 0.69 -2.73
N ALA A 98 -1.78 1.92 -3.16
CA ALA A 98 -1.78 2.32 -4.57
C ALA A 98 -0.99 3.62 -4.75
N GLY A 99 -0.36 3.80 -5.91
CA GLY A 99 0.31 5.04 -6.28
C GLY A 99 0.89 4.95 -7.68
N ALA A 100 1.70 5.95 -8.06
CA ALA A 100 2.36 5.94 -9.38
C ALA A 100 3.79 5.39 -9.28
N CYS A 101 4.20 4.64 -10.30
CA CYS A 101 5.58 4.22 -10.43
C CYS A 101 6.53 5.41 -10.63
N SER A 102 7.78 5.24 -10.20
CA SER A 102 8.82 6.24 -10.45
C SER A 102 9.18 6.27 -11.93
N HIS A 103 8.97 7.42 -12.59
CA HIS A 103 9.37 7.62 -13.98
C HIS A 103 10.89 7.43 -14.18
N LYS A 104 11.70 7.72 -13.16
CA LYS A 104 13.16 7.54 -13.19
C LYS A 104 13.55 6.08 -13.46
N SER A 105 12.81 5.13 -12.91
CA SER A 105 13.10 3.69 -13.08
C SER A 105 12.35 3.11 -14.26
N VAL A 106 11.05 3.40 -14.38
CA VAL A 106 10.15 2.77 -15.36
C VAL A 106 10.22 3.45 -16.73
N GLY A 107 10.65 4.71 -16.81
CA GLY A 107 10.71 5.48 -18.06
C GLY A 107 9.34 5.96 -18.58
N MET A 108 8.26 5.65 -17.86
CA MET A 108 6.89 6.11 -18.13
C MET A 108 6.12 6.22 -16.81
N ILE A 109 4.95 6.86 -16.87
CA ILE A 109 3.99 6.80 -15.76
C ILE A 109 3.26 5.47 -15.87
N ALA A 110 3.24 4.73 -14.77
CA ALA A 110 2.58 3.44 -14.63
C ALA A 110 1.94 3.35 -13.24
N GLU A 111 0.99 2.44 -13.07
CA GLU A 111 0.30 2.21 -11.80
C GLU A 111 1.13 1.27 -10.92
N MET A 112 1.36 1.65 -9.67
CA MET A 112 2.04 0.84 -8.67
C MET A 112 1.02 0.22 -7.71
N ILE A 113 1.09 -1.10 -7.56
CA ILE A 113 0.36 -1.87 -6.55
C ILE A 113 1.36 -2.26 -5.46
N PHE A 114 1.26 -1.61 -4.30
CA PHE A 114 2.20 -1.81 -3.21
C PHE A 114 1.88 -3.09 -2.43
N SER A 115 2.92 -3.90 -2.21
CA SER A 115 2.99 -4.98 -1.23
C SER A 115 4.47 -5.17 -0.88
N ILE A 116 4.97 -4.38 0.07
CA ILE A 116 6.40 -4.29 0.38
C ILE A 116 6.62 -4.30 1.88
N LYS A 117 7.56 -5.13 2.34
CA LYS A 117 8.16 -5.02 3.66
C LYS A 117 9.35 -4.08 3.55
N ALA A 118 9.25 -2.89 4.12
CA ALA A 118 10.35 -1.92 4.14
C ALA A 118 11.57 -2.49 4.88
N GLU A 119 12.74 -1.91 4.63
CA GLU A 119 13.96 -2.28 5.34
C GLU A 119 13.82 -1.97 6.84
N SER A 120 14.48 -2.81 7.65
CA SER A 120 14.64 -2.60 9.07
C SER A 120 16.12 -2.58 9.43
N ARG A 121 16.45 -2.39 10.72
CA ARG A 121 17.84 -2.51 11.19
C ARG A 121 18.42 -3.91 10.98
N THR A 122 17.57 -4.94 10.90
CA THR A 122 17.98 -6.34 10.91
C THR A 122 17.69 -7.07 9.61
N SER A 123 16.98 -6.45 8.67
CA SER A 123 16.54 -7.12 7.45
C SER A 123 16.43 -6.13 6.27
N PRO A 124 16.87 -6.52 5.06
CA PRO A 124 16.64 -5.72 3.87
C PRO A 124 15.15 -5.64 3.53
N ALA A 125 14.78 -4.68 2.67
CA ALA A 125 13.43 -4.59 2.15
C ALA A 125 13.08 -5.82 1.29
N VAL A 126 11.84 -6.30 1.41
CA VAL A 126 11.27 -7.36 0.56
C VAL A 126 10.15 -6.74 -0.26
N ASN A 127 10.45 -6.45 -1.52
CA ASN A 127 9.55 -5.77 -2.44
C ASN A 127 8.75 -6.81 -3.24
N GLY A 128 7.46 -6.95 -2.91
CA GLY A 128 6.48 -7.75 -3.62
C GLY A 128 5.50 -6.90 -4.43
N ASN A 129 5.87 -5.67 -4.78
CA ASN A 129 5.02 -4.79 -5.56
C ASN A 129 4.77 -5.34 -6.96
N TYR A 130 3.61 -5.01 -7.50
CA TYR A 130 3.32 -5.15 -8.92
C TYR A 130 3.25 -3.77 -9.56
N MET A 131 3.47 -3.72 -10.86
CA MET A 131 3.18 -2.54 -11.68
C MET A 131 2.26 -2.91 -12.84
N ALA A 132 1.35 -2.00 -13.18
CA ALA A 132 0.52 -2.10 -14.36
C ALA A 132 0.81 -0.94 -15.32
N SER A 133 1.06 -1.25 -16.59
CA SER A 133 1.36 -0.29 -17.64
C SER A 133 0.59 -0.60 -18.94
N VAL A 134 0.55 0.36 -19.86
CA VAL A 134 -0.10 0.20 -21.16
C VAL A 134 0.89 -0.35 -22.18
N ASN A 135 0.53 -1.45 -22.83
CA ASN A 135 1.29 -2.00 -23.94
C ASN A 135 1.24 -1.04 -25.15
N PRO A 136 2.37 -0.53 -25.66
CA PRO A 136 2.37 0.39 -26.79
C PRO A 136 1.97 -0.25 -28.12
N GLY A 137 2.00 -1.59 -28.23
CA GLY A 137 1.64 -2.31 -29.45
C GLY A 137 0.13 -2.47 -29.66
N ASP A 138 -0.63 -2.74 -28.59
CA ASP A 138 -2.05 -3.09 -28.68
C ASP A 138 -2.94 -2.40 -27.62
N ASN A 139 -2.37 -1.52 -26.79
CA ASN A 139 -3.05 -0.82 -25.68
C ASN A 139 -3.61 -1.74 -24.58
N SER A 140 -3.18 -3.01 -24.51
CA SER A 140 -3.54 -3.90 -23.41
C SER A 140 -2.82 -3.53 -22.10
N CYS A 141 -3.34 -4.04 -20.98
CA CYS A 141 -2.69 -3.91 -19.68
C CYS A 141 -1.57 -4.96 -19.55
N ILE A 142 -0.36 -4.49 -19.24
CA ILE A 142 0.77 -5.33 -18.86
C ILE A 142 0.90 -5.27 -17.34
N LEU A 143 0.74 -6.41 -16.68
CA LEU A 143 0.97 -6.57 -15.24
C LEU A 143 2.28 -7.32 -15.01
N GLU A 144 3.20 -6.72 -14.25
CA GLU A 144 4.52 -7.30 -13.99
C GLU A 144 4.87 -7.19 -12.51
N LYS A 145 5.66 -8.13 -11.99
CA LYS A 145 6.29 -7.98 -10.69
C LYS A 145 7.37 -6.92 -10.80
N TYR A 146 7.29 -5.87 -9.99
CA TYR A 146 8.24 -4.75 -10.04
C TYR A 146 9.69 -5.24 -9.87
N ARG A 147 9.87 -6.22 -8.99
CA ARG A 147 11.19 -6.74 -8.60
C ARG A 147 11.90 -7.59 -9.64
N GLU A 148 11.19 -8.01 -10.69
CA GLU A 148 11.78 -8.70 -11.84
C GLU A 148 12.42 -7.71 -12.83
N LYS A 149 12.11 -6.41 -12.72
CA LYS A 149 12.59 -5.36 -13.63
C LYS A 149 13.50 -4.33 -12.95
N PHE A 150 13.21 -3.99 -11.69
CA PHE A 150 13.87 -2.87 -11.00
C PHE A 150 14.31 -3.24 -9.58
N SER A 151 15.40 -2.65 -9.11
CA SER A 151 16.04 -2.93 -7.81
C SER A 151 15.87 -1.83 -6.75
N ASP A 152 15.25 -0.70 -7.07
CA ASP A 152 14.93 0.39 -6.13
C ASP A 152 13.60 0.20 -5.37
N ASN A 153 13.29 1.00 -4.36
CA ASN A 153 11.95 1.02 -3.75
C ASN A 153 11.28 2.38 -3.99
N ASP A 154 11.56 2.96 -5.16
CA ASP A 154 11.12 4.29 -5.52
C ASP A 154 9.67 4.24 -6.03
N PHE A 155 8.93 5.30 -5.76
CA PHE A 155 7.66 5.61 -6.42
C PHE A 155 7.60 7.11 -6.73
N GLY A 156 6.69 7.50 -7.62
CA GLY A 156 6.59 8.87 -8.11
C GLY A 156 5.25 9.52 -7.77
N LEU A 157 5.23 10.85 -7.77
CA LEU A 157 4.05 11.72 -7.82
C LEU A 157 3.11 11.63 -6.61
N LEU A 158 2.50 10.48 -6.37
CA LEU A 158 1.48 10.28 -5.36
C LEU A 158 1.39 8.82 -4.90
N SER A 159 0.95 8.63 -3.66
CA SER A 159 0.63 7.31 -3.13
C SER A 159 -0.32 7.40 -1.92
N ASN A 160 -1.25 6.46 -1.85
CA ASN A 160 -2.13 6.23 -0.70
C ASN A 160 -1.85 4.85 -0.13
N LEU A 161 -1.37 4.80 1.11
CA LEU A 161 -0.77 3.62 1.70
C LEU A 161 -1.42 3.27 3.04
N TYR A 162 -1.55 1.97 3.28
CA TYR A 162 -1.73 1.36 4.58
C TYR A 162 -0.38 0.80 5.05
N ALA A 163 0.04 1.16 6.26
CA ALA A 163 1.27 0.65 6.87
C ALA A 163 0.98 -0.05 8.20
N SER A 164 1.64 -1.18 8.45
CA SER A 164 1.57 -1.90 9.73
C SER A 164 2.86 -2.69 10.02
N GLU A 165 2.93 -3.37 11.16
CA GLU A 165 4.04 -4.28 11.47
C GLU A 165 3.97 -5.58 10.64
N GLY A 166 2.83 -5.88 10.01
CA GLY A 166 2.62 -7.08 9.21
C GLY A 166 2.39 -8.35 10.06
N ASN A 167 1.96 -8.18 11.31
CA ASN A 167 1.78 -9.28 12.25
C ASN A 167 0.43 -10.00 12.02
N PRO A 168 0.32 -11.29 12.40
CA PRO A 168 -0.98 -11.91 12.63
C PRO A 168 -1.79 -11.14 13.66
N GLY A 169 -3.12 -11.24 13.59
CA GLY A 169 -4.02 -10.60 14.53
C GLY A 169 -5.46 -10.63 14.04
N LYS A 170 -6.37 -9.98 14.78
CA LYS A 170 -7.77 -9.87 14.37
C LYS A 170 -7.94 -8.86 13.23
N VAL A 171 -8.74 -9.22 12.24
CA VAL A 171 -9.10 -8.39 11.08
C VAL A 171 -10.58 -8.51 10.78
N ILE A 172 -11.10 -7.58 9.98
CA ILE A 172 -12.48 -7.58 9.50
C ILE A 172 -12.48 -8.21 8.10
N VAL A 173 -13.38 -9.18 7.89
CA VAL A 173 -13.65 -9.83 6.59
C VAL A 173 -15.12 -9.74 6.25
#